data_AF-A0A397CBN1-F1
#
_entry.id   AF-A0A397CBN1-F1
#
_cell.length_a   1.000
_cell.length_b   1.000
_cell.length_c   1.000
_cell.angle_alpha   90.00
_cell.angle_beta   90.00
_cell.angle_gamma   90.00
#
_symmetry.space_group_name_H-M   'P 1'
#
loop_
_entity.id
_entity.type
_entity.pdbx_description
1 polymer ?
#
loop_
_entity_poly.entity_id
_entity_poly.type
_entity_poly.pdbx_seq_one_letter_code
_entity_poly.pdbx_strand_id
1 'polypeptide(L)'
;MHVMRKSYVNLVEEALLVSRELIRVAILWHEMWHEGLEEASRLYFGEHDVEGMMAVLQPLHVMMDKGPETLREVSFNQAFGRDLKEAYEWIQRYLNPQLGANEADLNRAWDLYYYVFRRINKQLPQLTTLELQYVSPNLLQARNLQLAVPGTYRAGHDIIKIGSFVPTMLYMFLLKGHEDLRQDERVTQLFGLVNALLINDRTTSKKDLKITRYPVIPLSHNAGIVGWVPNCDTLHQLIRDYREARKILLNIEH
;
A
#
# COMPACT_ATOMS: atom_id res chain seq x y z
N MET A 1 -2.73 -11.25 20.22
CA MET A 1 -3.20 -12.35 19.34
C MET A 1 -3.38 -13.69 20.06
N HIS A 2 -2.42 -14.20 20.83
CA HIS A 2 -2.50 -15.55 21.41
C HIS A 2 -3.73 -15.79 22.32
N VAL A 3 -4.16 -14.77 23.08
CA VAL A 3 -5.37 -14.85 23.94
C VAL A 3 -6.65 -14.84 23.10
N MET A 4 -6.78 -13.96 22.11
CA MET A 4 -7.93 -13.92 21.21
C MET A 4 -8.06 -15.20 20.38
N ARG A 5 -6.93 -15.79 19.95
CA ARG A 5 -6.91 -17.04 19.19
C ARG A 5 -7.49 -18.22 19.99
N LYS A 6 -7.46 -18.19 21.33
CA LYS A 6 -8.07 -19.26 22.15
C LYS A 6 -9.60 -19.23 22.12
N SER A 7 -10.21 -18.06 21.94
CA SER A 7 -11.66 -17.88 22.02
C SER A 7 -12.32 -17.64 20.66
N TYR A 8 -11.57 -17.12 19.68
CA TYR A 8 -12.10 -16.71 18.37
C TYR A 8 -11.13 -17.08 17.24
N VAL A 9 -10.78 -18.37 17.15
CA VAL A 9 -9.82 -18.89 16.14
C VAL A 9 -10.20 -18.41 14.73
N ASN A 10 -11.41 -18.69 14.29
CA ASN A 10 -11.83 -18.41 12.91
C ASN A 10 -11.78 -16.91 12.58
N LEU A 11 -12.28 -16.05 13.47
CA LEU A 11 -12.23 -14.60 13.27
C LEU A 11 -10.80 -14.08 13.17
N VAL A 12 -9.89 -14.62 13.99
CA VAL A 12 -8.47 -14.24 13.95
C VAL A 12 -7.82 -14.68 12.64
N GLU A 13 -8.06 -15.90 12.19
CA GLU A 13 -7.51 -16.39 10.91
C GLU A 13 -8.07 -15.61 9.71
N GLU A 14 -9.37 -15.32 9.69
CA GLU A 14 -10.00 -14.49 8.67
C GLU A 14 -9.40 -13.07 8.64
N ALA A 15 -9.24 -12.44 9.81
CA ALA A 15 -8.64 -11.11 9.92
C ALA A 15 -7.18 -11.09 9.43
N LEU A 16 -6.40 -12.12 9.77
CA LEU A 16 -5.01 -12.25 9.33
C LEU A 16 -4.91 -12.47 7.82
N LEU A 17 -5.76 -13.34 7.26
CA LEU A 17 -5.85 -13.56 5.81
C LEU A 17 -6.20 -12.26 5.09
N VAL A 18 -7.30 -11.60 5.48
CA VAL A 18 -7.77 -10.37 4.84
C VAL A 18 -6.72 -9.27 4.93
N SER A 19 -6.13 -9.06 6.12
CA SER A 19 -5.09 -8.04 6.30
C SER A 19 -3.86 -8.31 5.42
N ARG A 20 -3.33 -9.53 5.45
CA ARG A 20 -2.15 -9.91 4.63
C ARG A 20 -2.41 -9.70 3.15
N GLU A 21 -3.55 -10.16 2.65
CA GLU A 21 -3.87 -10.08 1.24
C GLU A 21 -4.17 -8.65 0.80
N LEU A 22 -4.82 -7.83 1.64
CA LEU A 22 -5.01 -6.41 1.33
C LEU A 22 -3.67 -5.67 1.28
N ILE A 23 -2.72 -5.97 2.16
CA ILE A 23 -1.37 -5.41 2.09
C ILE A 23 -0.67 -5.84 0.79
N ARG A 24 -0.79 -7.11 0.39
CA ARG A 24 -0.24 -7.62 -0.88
C ARG A 24 -0.82 -6.90 -2.11
N VAL A 25 -2.12 -6.56 -2.07
CA VAL A 25 -2.78 -5.80 -3.15
C VAL A 25 -2.41 -4.31 -3.12
N ALA A 26 -2.13 -3.75 -1.94
CA ALA A 26 -1.78 -2.35 -1.77
C ALA A 26 -0.40 -1.99 -2.32
N ILE A 27 0.53 -2.95 -2.30
CA ILE A 27 1.94 -2.75 -2.63
C ILE A 27 2.43 -3.97 -3.43
N LEU A 28 2.51 -3.84 -4.75
CA LEU A 28 2.97 -4.91 -5.63
C LEU A 28 4.50 -5.04 -5.62
N TRP A 29 5.02 -6.23 -5.96
CA TRP A 29 6.48 -6.42 -6.12
C TRP A 29 7.13 -5.41 -7.08
N HIS A 30 6.40 -4.97 -8.11
CA HIS A 30 6.92 -3.95 -9.04
C HIS A 30 7.17 -2.62 -8.32
N GLU A 31 6.26 -2.20 -7.44
CA GLU A 31 6.36 -0.95 -6.68
C GLU A 31 7.45 -1.08 -5.61
N MET A 32 7.49 -2.21 -4.88
CA MET A 32 8.53 -2.47 -3.88
C MET A 32 9.94 -2.43 -4.47
N TRP A 33 10.13 -3.08 -5.63
CA TRP A 33 11.42 -3.07 -6.31
C TRP A 33 11.74 -1.72 -6.94
N HIS A 34 10.75 -0.97 -7.43
CA HIS A 34 10.99 0.36 -7.96
C HIS A 34 11.46 1.33 -6.88
N GLU A 35 10.70 1.47 -5.79
CA GLU A 35 11.06 2.33 -4.65
C GLU A 35 12.36 1.87 -3.98
N GLY A 36 12.50 0.57 -3.74
CA GLY A 36 13.69 0.03 -3.09
C GLY A 36 14.97 0.23 -3.91
N LEU A 37 14.89 0.13 -5.24
CA LEU A 37 16.04 0.42 -6.11
C LEU A 37 16.34 1.91 -6.20
N GLU A 38 15.32 2.77 -6.19
CA GLU A 38 15.50 4.22 -6.14
C GLU A 38 16.20 4.65 -4.85
N GLU A 39 15.75 4.16 -3.70
CA GLU A 39 16.35 4.47 -2.40
C GLU A 39 17.75 3.87 -2.25
N ALA A 40 17.94 2.61 -2.64
CA ALA A 40 19.27 1.99 -2.64
C ALA A 40 20.26 2.74 -3.54
N SER A 41 19.80 3.25 -4.69
CA SER A 41 20.61 4.06 -5.60
C SER A 41 21.00 5.38 -4.95
N ARG A 42 20.08 6.03 -4.23
CA ARG A 42 20.34 7.27 -3.50
C ARG A 42 21.43 7.08 -2.44
N LEU A 43 21.33 6.01 -1.65
CA LEU A 43 22.29 5.67 -0.60
C LEU A 43 23.69 5.39 -1.18
N TYR A 44 23.77 4.56 -2.23
CA TYR A 44 25.08 4.19 -2.80
C TYR A 44 25.73 5.31 -3.60
N PHE A 45 25.03 5.89 -4.59
CA PHE A 45 25.62 6.89 -5.48
C PHE A 45 25.64 8.30 -4.88
N GLY A 46 24.72 8.61 -3.96
CA GLY A 46 24.63 9.92 -3.32
C GLY A 46 25.43 10.01 -2.01
N GLU A 47 25.32 8.99 -1.16
CA GLU A 47 25.90 9.02 0.20
C GLU A 47 27.12 8.10 0.37
N HIS A 48 27.44 7.27 -0.64
CA HIS A 48 28.46 6.23 -0.56
C HIS A 48 28.21 5.21 0.58
N ASP A 49 26.94 5.04 0.97
CA ASP A 49 26.53 4.14 2.04
C ASP A 49 26.14 2.77 1.48
N VAL A 50 27.11 1.85 1.46
CA VAL A 50 26.90 0.46 1.02
C VAL A 50 26.08 -0.34 2.05
N GLU A 51 26.24 -0.06 3.34
CA GLU A 51 25.52 -0.79 4.40
C GLU A 51 24.04 -0.42 4.37
N GLY A 52 23.71 0.86 4.27
CA GLY A 52 22.35 1.35 4.07
C GLY A 52 21.71 0.81 2.80
N MET A 53 22.43 0.87 1.66
CA MET A 53 21.97 0.26 0.41
C MET A 53 21.58 -1.22 0.61
N MET A 54 22.40 -1.98 1.34
CA MET A 54 22.13 -3.39 1.61
C MET A 54 20.94 -3.61 2.54
N ALA A 55 20.78 -2.77 3.56
CA ALA A 55 19.63 -2.82 4.45
C ALA A 55 18.30 -2.63 3.69
N VAL A 56 18.32 -1.89 2.58
CA VAL A 56 17.16 -1.71 1.68
C VAL A 56 16.95 -2.92 0.75
N LEU A 57 18.00 -3.40 0.10
CA LEU A 57 17.87 -4.45 -0.93
C LEU A 57 17.67 -5.87 -0.37
N GLN A 58 18.30 -6.19 0.77
CA GLN A 58 18.27 -7.54 1.33
C GLN A 58 16.85 -8.03 1.65
N PRO A 59 15.96 -7.25 2.30
CA PRO A 59 14.59 -7.68 2.54
C PRO A 59 13.80 -8.00 1.26
N LEU A 60 14.08 -7.30 0.15
CA LEU A 60 13.44 -7.54 -1.15
C LEU A 60 13.88 -8.87 -1.76
N HIS A 61 15.17 -9.20 -1.67
CA HIS A 61 15.67 -10.51 -2.09
C HIS A 61 15.11 -11.64 -1.23
N VAL A 62 15.09 -11.47 0.09
CA VAL A 62 14.47 -12.44 1.01
C VAL A 62 12.99 -12.65 0.71
N MET A 63 12.28 -11.61 0.28
CA MET A 63 10.90 -11.74 -0.19
C MET A 63 10.81 -12.59 -1.46
N MET A 64 11.69 -12.37 -2.46
CA MET A 64 11.69 -13.16 -3.69
C MET A 64 12.08 -14.63 -3.45
N ASP A 65 12.98 -14.90 -2.52
CA ASP A 65 13.42 -16.25 -2.16
C ASP A 65 12.30 -17.11 -1.56
N LYS A 66 11.28 -16.49 -0.94
CA LYS A 66 10.07 -17.21 -0.48
C LYS A 66 9.24 -17.76 -1.65
N GLY A 67 9.45 -17.24 -2.85
CA GLY A 67 8.76 -17.63 -4.06
C GLY A 67 7.43 -16.88 -4.27
N PRO A 68 6.93 -16.86 -5.53
CA PRO A 68 5.69 -16.19 -5.86
C PRO A 68 4.46 -16.96 -5.37
N GLU A 69 3.50 -16.25 -4.78
CA GLU A 69 2.24 -16.81 -4.28
C GLU A 69 1.05 -16.50 -5.21
N THR A 70 1.19 -15.50 -6.09
CA THR A 70 0.13 -15.03 -6.99
C THR A 70 0.57 -15.04 -8.45
N LEU A 71 -0.37 -15.07 -9.40
CA LEU A 71 -0.05 -15.05 -10.83
C LEU A 71 0.72 -13.78 -11.22
N ARG A 72 0.45 -12.66 -10.55
CA ARG A 72 1.19 -11.41 -10.74
C ARG A 72 2.64 -11.53 -10.31
N GLU A 73 2.89 -12.16 -9.16
CA GLU A 73 4.23 -12.43 -8.64
C GLU A 73 4.98 -13.45 -9.49
N VAL A 74 4.30 -14.49 -9.98
CA VAL A 74 4.87 -15.46 -10.93
C VAL A 74 5.36 -14.73 -12.18
N SER A 75 4.53 -13.83 -12.72
CA SER A 75 4.89 -13.05 -13.92
C SER A 75 6.09 -12.13 -13.67
N PHE A 76 6.15 -11.48 -12.50
CA PHE A 76 7.31 -10.66 -12.10
C PHE A 76 8.58 -11.52 -12.00
N ASN A 77 8.50 -12.65 -11.29
CA ASN A 77 9.64 -13.52 -11.08
C ASN A 77 10.18 -14.09 -12.39
N GLN A 78 9.30 -14.46 -13.32
CA GLN A 78 9.69 -14.89 -14.67
C GLN A 78 10.36 -13.76 -15.47
N ALA A 79 9.94 -12.51 -15.30
CA ALA A 79 10.44 -11.37 -16.08
C ALA A 79 11.75 -10.77 -15.56
N PHE A 80 11.99 -10.83 -14.23
CA PHE A 80 13.08 -10.11 -13.55
C PHE A 80 13.87 -10.95 -12.54
N GLY A 81 13.34 -12.11 -12.10
CA GLY A 81 13.91 -12.85 -10.96
C GLY A 81 15.31 -13.38 -11.20
N ARG A 82 15.65 -13.76 -12.43
CA ARG A 82 17.01 -14.17 -12.79
C ARG A 82 18.00 -13.01 -12.63
N ASP A 83 17.67 -11.86 -13.21
CA ASP A 83 18.56 -10.68 -13.22
C ASP A 83 18.76 -10.15 -11.79
N LEU A 84 17.68 -10.10 -10.99
CA LEU A 84 17.75 -9.68 -9.59
C LEU A 84 18.59 -10.62 -8.74
N LYS A 85 18.42 -11.94 -8.91
CA LYS A 85 19.22 -12.93 -8.20
C LYS A 85 20.70 -12.82 -8.55
N GLU A 86 21.02 -12.69 -9.84
CA GLU A 86 22.40 -12.52 -10.30
C GLU A 86 23.02 -11.22 -9.75
N ALA A 87 22.26 -10.12 -9.74
CA ALA A 87 22.70 -8.86 -9.13
C ALA A 87 23.01 -9.01 -7.64
N TYR A 88 22.21 -9.79 -6.91
CA TYR A 88 22.44 -10.06 -5.49
C TYR A 88 23.68 -10.91 -5.24
N GLU A 89 23.91 -11.94 -6.07
CA GLU A 89 25.10 -12.78 -5.99
C GLU A 89 26.39 -11.96 -6.17
N TRP A 90 26.38 -10.94 -7.04
CA TRP A 90 27.50 -10.00 -7.17
C TRP A 90 27.73 -9.18 -5.89
N ILE A 91 26.67 -8.68 -5.26
CA ILE A 91 26.84 -7.97 -3.98
C ILE A 91 27.35 -8.91 -2.88
N GLN A 92 26.84 -10.15 -2.81
CA GLN A 92 27.31 -11.13 -1.84
C GLN A 92 28.80 -11.46 -2.01
N ARG A 93 29.31 -11.45 -3.25
CA ARG A 93 30.76 -11.59 -3.52
C ARG A 93 31.54 -10.39 -3.02
N TYR A 94 31.08 -9.18 -3.29
CA TYR A 94 31.69 -7.94 -2.81
C TYR A 94 31.81 -7.91 -1.27
N LEU A 95 30.77 -8.36 -0.57
CA LEU A 95 30.72 -8.41 0.89
C LEU A 95 31.48 -9.58 1.51
N ASN A 96 31.98 -10.53 0.70
CA ASN A 96 32.66 -11.70 1.22
C ASN A 96 34.03 -11.31 1.79
N PRO A 97 34.28 -11.48 3.11
CA PRO A 97 35.54 -11.09 3.73
C PRO A 97 36.77 -11.82 3.17
N GLN A 98 36.57 -12.98 2.53
CA GLN A 98 37.65 -13.81 1.98
C GLN A 98 38.08 -13.39 0.57
N LEU A 99 37.21 -12.73 -0.19
CA LEU A 99 37.46 -12.34 -1.59
C LEU A 99 37.99 -10.91 -1.73
N GLY A 100 37.84 -10.10 -0.68
CA GLY A 100 38.20 -8.68 -0.68
C GLY A 100 37.16 -7.81 -1.40
N ALA A 101 37.01 -6.56 -0.97
CA ALA A 101 36.08 -5.62 -1.58
C ALA A 101 36.57 -5.21 -2.98
N ASN A 102 35.79 -5.55 -4.00
CA ASN A 102 36.10 -5.24 -5.40
C ASN A 102 34.95 -4.45 -6.06
N GLU A 103 35.18 -3.16 -6.31
CA GLU A 103 34.19 -2.26 -6.93
C GLU A 103 33.66 -2.76 -8.29
N ALA A 104 34.42 -3.58 -9.02
CA ALA A 104 33.92 -4.15 -10.28
C ALA A 104 32.70 -5.08 -10.07
N ASP A 105 32.59 -5.74 -8.91
CA ASP A 105 31.45 -6.59 -8.58
C ASP A 105 30.20 -5.75 -8.28
N LEU A 106 30.34 -4.62 -7.57
CA LEU A 106 29.23 -3.69 -7.35
C LEU A 106 28.74 -3.04 -8.65
N ASN A 107 29.66 -2.65 -9.53
CA ASN A 107 29.29 -2.09 -10.84
C ASN A 107 28.45 -3.09 -11.65
N ARG A 108 28.82 -4.38 -11.66
CA ARG A 108 28.04 -5.43 -12.33
C ARG A 108 26.66 -5.63 -11.71
N ALA A 109 26.56 -5.58 -10.39
CA ALA A 109 25.27 -5.64 -9.70
C ALA A 109 24.37 -4.47 -10.12
N TRP A 110 24.93 -3.26 -10.14
CA TRP A 110 24.19 -2.04 -10.49
C TRP A 110 23.76 -1.99 -11.95
N ASP A 111 24.54 -2.53 -12.89
CA ASP A 111 24.12 -2.68 -14.28
C ASP A 111 22.81 -3.48 -14.41
N LEU A 112 22.72 -4.59 -13.67
CA LEU A 112 21.53 -5.45 -13.64
C LEU A 112 20.35 -4.77 -12.93
N TYR A 113 20.59 -4.17 -11.77
CA TYR A 113 19.55 -3.44 -11.05
C TYR A 113 18.99 -2.27 -11.87
N TYR A 114 19.84 -1.49 -12.52
CA TYR A 114 19.41 -0.38 -13.34
C TYR A 114 18.65 -0.86 -14.59
N TYR A 115 19.04 -1.99 -15.18
CA TYR A 115 18.29 -2.64 -16.24
C TYR A 115 16.87 -3.01 -15.79
N VAL A 116 16.72 -3.67 -14.64
CA VAL A 116 15.42 -4.05 -14.07
C VAL A 116 14.60 -2.80 -13.73
N PHE A 117 15.19 -1.83 -13.04
CA PHE A 117 14.55 -0.55 -12.67
C PHE A 117 13.95 0.16 -13.88
N ARG A 118 14.72 0.32 -14.97
CA ARG A 118 14.22 0.97 -16.19
C ARG A 118 13.04 0.23 -16.83
N ARG A 119 13.01 -1.10 -16.75
CA ARG A 119 11.90 -1.90 -17.29
C ARG A 119 10.66 -1.76 -16.40
N ILE A 120 10.82 -1.82 -15.08
CA ILE A 120 9.72 -1.61 -14.13
C ILE A 120 9.14 -0.19 -14.28
N ASN A 121 9.99 0.84 -14.35
CA ASN A 121 9.56 2.23 -14.50
C ASN A 121 8.72 2.47 -15.77
N LYS A 122 8.95 1.71 -16.83
CA LYS A 122 8.12 1.75 -18.06
C LYS A 122 6.78 1.04 -17.90
N GLN A 123 6.68 0.05 -17.02
CA GLN A 123 5.47 -0.76 -16.83
C GLN A 123 4.50 -0.16 -15.79
N LEU A 124 5.01 0.51 -14.74
CA LEU A 124 4.18 1.05 -13.65
C LEU A 124 3.03 1.96 -14.13
N PRO A 125 3.22 2.91 -15.05
CA PRO A 125 2.12 3.77 -15.52
C PRO A 125 0.98 3.02 -16.22
N GLN A 126 1.21 1.79 -16.68
CA GLN A 126 0.21 0.96 -17.35
C GLN A 126 -0.65 0.17 -16.34
N LEU A 127 -0.30 0.17 -15.05
CA LEU A 127 -1.01 -0.55 -14.00
C LEU A 127 -2.17 0.26 -13.42
N THR A 128 -3.13 0.62 -14.27
CA THR A 128 -4.30 1.43 -13.86
C THR A 128 -5.41 0.61 -13.23
N THR A 129 -5.41 -0.71 -13.41
CA THR A 129 -6.46 -1.60 -12.92
C THR A 129 -5.86 -2.91 -12.43
N LEU A 130 -6.27 -3.33 -11.23
CA LEU A 130 -5.85 -4.58 -10.61
C LEU A 130 -7.05 -5.52 -10.50
N GLU A 131 -6.96 -6.67 -11.17
CA GLU A 131 -7.96 -7.75 -11.02
C GLU A 131 -7.52 -8.71 -9.92
N LEU A 132 -8.39 -8.94 -8.92
CA LEU A 132 -8.08 -9.78 -7.78
C LEU A 132 -7.67 -11.20 -8.15
N GLN A 133 -8.16 -11.75 -9.27
CA GLN A 133 -7.77 -13.09 -9.71
C GLN A 133 -6.25 -13.24 -9.93
N TYR A 134 -5.56 -12.15 -10.28
CA TYR A 134 -4.13 -12.16 -10.52
C TYR A 134 -3.30 -11.72 -9.30
N VAL A 135 -3.86 -10.86 -8.44
CA VAL A 135 -3.12 -10.25 -7.32
C VAL A 135 -3.50 -10.78 -5.93
N SER A 136 -4.69 -11.37 -5.76
CA SER A 136 -5.09 -12.07 -4.54
C SER A 136 -6.29 -13.00 -4.81
N PRO A 137 -6.06 -14.25 -5.24
CA PRO A 137 -7.12 -15.23 -5.41
C PRO A 137 -7.79 -15.58 -4.07
N ASN A 138 -7.09 -15.44 -2.94
CA ASN A 138 -7.63 -15.71 -1.60
C ASN A 138 -8.76 -14.74 -1.24
N LEU A 139 -8.58 -13.43 -1.49
CA LEU A 139 -9.67 -12.45 -1.30
C LEU A 139 -10.82 -12.72 -2.25
N LEU A 140 -10.53 -13.06 -3.51
CA LEU A 140 -11.56 -13.35 -4.50
C LEU A 140 -12.40 -14.57 -4.11
N GLN A 141 -11.83 -15.57 -3.45
CA GLN A 141 -12.51 -16.78 -2.98
C GLN A 141 -13.19 -16.62 -1.61
N ALA A 142 -12.78 -15.64 -0.80
CA ALA A 142 -13.34 -15.41 0.53
C ALA A 142 -14.83 -15.04 0.44
N ARG A 143 -15.68 -15.79 1.16
CA ARG A 143 -17.13 -15.62 1.20
C ARG A 143 -17.65 -15.75 2.62
N ASN A 144 -18.67 -14.96 2.94
CA ASN A 144 -19.45 -15.03 4.19
C ASN A 144 -18.58 -15.07 5.45
N LEU A 145 -17.63 -14.14 5.57
CA LEU A 145 -16.70 -14.07 6.69
C LEU A 145 -17.44 -13.68 7.98
N GLN A 146 -16.92 -14.10 9.14
CA GLN A 146 -17.33 -13.57 10.44
C GLN A 146 -16.79 -12.15 10.68
N LEU A 147 -15.70 -11.81 10.00
CA LEU A 147 -15.07 -10.50 10.03
C LEU A 147 -16.04 -9.38 9.61
N ALA A 148 -16.07 -8.31 10.39
CA ALA A 148 -16.83 -7.11 10.09
C ALA A 148 -16.25 -6.37 8.89
N VAL A 149 -17.11 -5.69 8.12
CA VAL A 149 -16.66 -4.73 7.10
C VAL A 149 -15.86 -3.62 7.81
N PRO A 150 -14.63 -3.30 7.35
CA PRO A 150 -13.81 -2.27 7.98
C PRO A 150 -14.56 -0.94 8.16
N GLY A 151 -14.50 -0.37 9.36
CA GLY A 151 -15.14 0.91 9.68
C GLY A 151 -16.65 0.89 9.94
N THR A 152 -17.32 -0.27 9.88
CA THR A 152 -18.79 -0.36 10.12
C THR A 152 -19.16 -0.78 11.54
N TYR A 153 -18.22 -1.31 12.32
CA TYR A 153 -18.49 -1.81 13.68
C TYR A 153 -19.01 -0.68 14.59
N ARG A 154 -20.11 -0.97 15.29
CA ARG A 154 -20.70 -0.09 16.31
C ARG A 154 -21.08 -0.93 17.53
N ALA A 155 -20.64 -0.50 18.71
CA ALA A 155 -20.98 -1.19 19.95
C ALA A 155 -22.51 -1.21 20.16
N GLY A 156 -23.05 -2.38 20.51
CA GLY A 156 -24.49 -2.56 20.75
C GLY A 156 -25.35 -2.70 19.48
N HIS A 157 -24.75 -2.72 18.29
CA HIS A 157 -25.46 -2.95 17.03
C HIS A 157 -25.00 -4.25 16.36
N ASP A 158 -25.84 -4.74 15.43
CA ASP A 158 -25.51 -5.90 14.62
C ASP A 158 -24.25 -5.66 13.77
N ILE A 159 -23.41 -6.69 13.68
CA ILE A 159 -22.16 -6.64 12.95
C ILE A 159 -22.45 -6.83 11.45
N ILE A 160 -22.14 -5.80 10.65
CA ILE A 160 -22.14 -5.90 9.19
C ILE A 160 -20.89 -6.66 8.77
N LYS A 161 -21.07 -7.90 8.32
CA LYS A 161 -20.00 -8.84 7.97
C LYS A 161 -19.59 -8.75 6.49
N ILE A 162 -18.37 -9.15 6.18
CA ILE A 162 -17.88 -9.23 4.79
C ILE A 162 -18.54 -10.41 4.07
N GLY A 163 -19.46 -10.13 3.14
CA GLY A 163 -20.09 -11.15 2.31
C GLY A 163 -19.16 -11.68 1.21
N SER A 164 -18.47 -10.79 0.49
CA SER A 164 -17.53 -11.15 -0.59
C SER A 164 -16.68 -9.94 -1.01
N PHE A 165 -15.57 -10.20 -1.71
CA PHE A 165 -14.78 -9.18 -2.39
C PHE A 165 -15.12 -9.15 -3.89
N VAL A 166 -15.24 -7.95 -4.45
CA VAL A 166 -15.52 -7.73 -5.88
C VAL A 166 -14.24 -7.90 -6.72
N PRO A 167 -14.30 -8.47 -7.94
CA PRO A 167 -13.10 -8.76 -8.76
C PRO A 167 -12.21 -7.55 -9.06
N THR A 168 -12.83 -6.37 -9.19
CA THR A 168 -12.17 -5.07 -9.35
C THR A 168 -12.58 -4.17 -8.19
N MET A 169 -11.61 -3.62 -7.47
CA MET A 169 -11.83 -2.73 -6.33
C MET A 169 -12.54 -1.45 -6.79
N LEU A 170 -13.85 -1.37 -6.59
CA LEU A 170 -14.63 -0.19 -6.98
C LEU A 170 -15.60 0.22 -5.86
N TYR A 171 -15.54 1.51 -5.52
CA TYR A 171 -16.55 2.38 -4.90
C TYR A 171 -16.79 2.45 -3.39
N MET A 172 -16.21 1.62 -2.52
CA MET A 172 -16.44 1.79 -1.06
C MET A 172 -15.19 2.13 -0.24
N PHE A 173 -14.02 1.75 -0.73
CA PHE A 173 -12.77 1.91 -0.01
C PHE A 173 -11.65 2.31 -0.97
N LEU A 174 -10.75 3.15 -0.48
CA LEU A 174 -9.45 3.43 -1.07
C LEU A 174 -8.40 2.66 -0.27
N LEU A 175 -7.75 1.71 -0.90
CA LEU A 175 -6.60 1.01 -0.35
C LEU A 175 -5.34 1.84 -0.65
N LYS A 176 -4.66 2.32 0.39
CA LYS A 176 -3.43 3.09 0.26
C LYS A 176 -2.24 2.23 0.66
N GLY A 177 -1.22 2.18 -0.21
CA GLY A 177 0.10 1.66 0.07
C GLY A 177 1.11 2.80 0.26
N HIS A 178 2.27 2.49 0.84
CA HIS A 178 3.35 3.42 1.16
C HIS A 178 2.95 4.63 2.04
N GLU A 179 1.93 4.47 2.88
CA GLU A 179 1.42 5.54 3.74
C GLU A 179 1.00 5.02 5.13
N ASP A 180 1.44 5.72 6.18
CA ASP A 180 1.07 5.40 7.55
C ASP A 180 -0.21 6.13 7.98
N LEU A 181 -1.35 5.43 7.89
CA LEU A 181 -2.66 6.00 8.19
C LEU A 181 -3.00 6.13 9.69
N ARG A 182 -2.05 5.85 10.60
CA ARG A 182 -2.29 5.98 12.04
C ARG A 182 -2.57 7.42 12.44
N GLN A 183 -1.95 8.40 11.79
CA GLN A 183 -2.22 9.81 12.06
C GLN A 183 -3.65 10.18 11.66
N ASP A 184 -4.07 9.83 10.46
CA ASP A 184 -5.43 10.02 9.93
C ASP A 184 -6.50 9.36 10.81
N GLU A 185 -6.22 8.16 11.34
CA GLU A 185 -7.09 7.49 12.31
C GLU A 185 -7.31 8.35 13.56
N ARG A 186 -6.24 8.91 14.14
CA ARG A 186 -6.32 9.77 15.34
C ARG A 186 -7.01 11.08 15.05
N VAL A 187 -6.77 11.70 13.90
CA VAL A 187 -7.48 12.90 13.46
C VAL A 187 -8.98 12.63 13.32
N THR A 188 -9.35 11.48 12.75
CA THR A 188 -10.75 11.05 12.63
C THR A 188 -11.42 10.82 13.99
N GLN A 189 -10.68 10.28 14.97
CA GLN A 189 -11.14 10.16 16.36
C GLN A 189 -11.36 11.53 17.01
N LEU A 190 -10.41 12.46 16.83
CA LEU A 190 -10.54 13.84 17.32
C LEU A 190 -11.76 14.54 16.74
N PHE A 191 -12.02 14.40 15.44
CA PHE A 191 -13.25 14.94 14.82
C PHE A 191 -14.52 14.32 15.43
N GLY A 192 -14.46 13.07 15.89
CA GLY A 192 -15.54 12.44 16.64
C GLY A 192 -15.83 13.16 17.95
N LEU A 193 -14.78 13.50 18.70
CA LEU A 193 -14.88 14.28 19.93
C LEU A 193 -15.40 15.70 19.66
N VAL A 194 -14.89 16.38 18.63
CA VAL A 194 -15.35 17.73 18.24
C VAL A 194 -16.84 17.70 17.91
N ASN A 195 -17.30 16.72 17.13
CA ASN A 195 -18.72 16.56 16.82
C ASN A 195 -19.58 16.33 18.07
N ALA A 196 -19.10 15.55 19.04
CA ALA A 196 -19.80 15.36 20.31
C ALA A 196 -19.94 16.67 21.09
N LEU A 197 -18.89 17.51 21.12
CA LEU A 197 -18.93 18.83 21.75
C LEU A 197 -19.90 19.78 21.04
N LEU A 198 -19.90 19.80 19.69
CA LEU A 198 -20.80 20.62 18.88
C LEU A 198 -22.28 20.22 19.07
N ILE A 199 -22.57 18.95 19.28
CA ILE A 199 -23.93 18.45 19.53
C ILE A 199 -24.39 18.82 20.95
N ASN A 200 -23.48 18.81 21.93
CA ASN A 200 -23.80 19.10 23.32
C ASN A 200 -23.99 20.60 23.62
N ASP A 201 -23.39 21.51 22.85
CA ASP A 201 -23.64 22.95 22.99
C ASP A 201 -24.96 23.36 22.32
N ARG A 202 -25.79 24.10 23.07
CA ARG A 202 -27.15 24.49 22.64
C ARG A 202 -27.16 25.41 21.42
N THR A 203 -26.11 26.22 21.23
CA THR A 203 -26.02 27.18 20.13
C THR A 203 -25.60 26.51 18.83
N THR A 204 -24.60 25.62 18.90
CA THR A 204 -24.09 24.87 17.74
C THR A 204 -25.00 23.72 17.34
N SER A 205 -25.67 23.06 18.31
CA SER A 205 -26.60 21.95 18.05
C SER A 205 -27.77 22.37 17.16
N LYS A 206 -28.27 23.61 17.32
CA LYS A 206 -29.33 24.18 16.45
C LYS A 206 -28.89 24.43 15.00
N LYS A 207 -27.58 24.41 14.72
CA LYS A 207 -27.00 24.77 13.41
C LYS A 207 -26.54 23.55 12.60
N ASP A 208 -26.75 22.33 13.09
CA ASP A 208 -26.25 21.06 12.50
C ASP A 208 -24.77 21.12 12.10
N LEU A 209 -23.94 21.73 12.95
CA LEU A 209 -22.50 21.80 12.70
C LEU A 209 -21.86 20.44 12.97
N LYS A 210 -21.29 19.84 11.92
CA LYS A 210 -20.52 18.60 12.02
C LYS A 210 -19.38 18.57 11.03
N ILE A 211 -18.27 18.01 11.47
CA ILE A 211 -17.16 17.62 10.61
C ILE A 211 -17.54 16.26 10.01
N THR A 212 -17.61 16.18 8.68
CA THR A 212 -17.78 14.91 7.97
C THR A 212 -16.55 14.04 8.22
N ARG A 213 -16.80 12.82 8.73
CA ARG A 213 -15.76 11.82 9.01
C ARG A 213 -15.90 10.67 8.04
N TYR A 214 -14.78 10.05 7.72
CA TYR A 214 -14.72 8.80 6.96
C TYR A 214 -13.87 7.79 7.75
N PRO A 215 -14.13 6.49 7.61
CA PRO A 215 -13.38 5.48 8.35
C PRO A 215 -11.95 5.39 7.82
N VAL A 216 -10.99 5.27 8.73
CA VAL A 216 -9.57 5.05 8.44
C VAL A 216 -9.14 3.83 9.23
N ILE A 217 -8.61 2.82 8.53
CA ILE A 217 -8.23 1.54 9.11
C ILE A 217 -6.77 1.25 8.71
N PRO A 218 -5.80 1.51 9.60
CA PRO A 218 -4.42 1.08 9.40
C PRO A 218 -4.34 -0.45 9.34
N LEU A 219 -3.64 -0.99 8.33
CA LEU A 219 -3.38 -2.43 8.20
C LEU A 219 -1.95 -2.79 8.63
N SER A 220 -1.00 -1.90 8.35
CA SER A 220 0.41 -1.97 8.73
C SER A 220 0.95 -0.55 8.99
N HIS A 221 2.27 -0.41 9.12
CA HIS A 221 2.94 0.89 9.21
C HIS A 221 3.06 1.60 7.85
N ASN A 222 2.70 0.94 6.75
CA ASN A 222 2.86 1.43 5.38
C ASN A 222 1.66 1.16 4.48
N ALA A 223 0.55 0.66 5.02
CA ALA A 223 -0.66 0.41 4.25
C ALA A 223 -1.90 0.51 5.12
N GLY A 224 -3.00 0.91 4.50
CA GLY A 224 -4.29 0.96 5.17
C GLY A 224 -5.46 1.25 4.22
N ILE A 225 -6.65 1.28 4.80
CA ILE A 225 -7.90 1.47 4.07
C ILE A 225 -8.56 2.77 4.52
N VAL A 226 -8.98 3.57 3.56
CA VAL A 226 -9.79 4.77 3.79
C VAL A 226 -11.18 4.53 3.19
N GLY A 227 -12.24 4.83 3.92
CA GLY A 227 -13.60 4.79 3.37
C GLY A 227 -13.78 5.87 2.31
N TRP A 228 -14.33 5.48 1.16
CA TRP A 228 -14.63 6.43 0.10
C TRP A 228 -15.73 7.40 0.55
N VAL A 229 -15.54 8.70 0.29
CA VAL A 229 -16.58 9.71 0.55
C VAL A 229 -17.41 9.88 -0.72
N PRO A 230 -18.68 9.45 -0.74
CA PRO A 230 -19.50 9.55 -1.94
C PRO A 230 -19.87 11.01 -2.24
N ASN A 231 -20.14 11.30 -3.52
CA ASN A 231 -20.61 12.61 -3.99
C ASN A 231 -19.69 13.78 -3.61
N CYS A 232 -18.38 13.56 -3.67
CA CYS A 232 -17.37 14.57 -3.37
C CYS A 232 -16.34 14.62 -4.48
N ASP A 233 -15.95 15.85 -4.85
CA ASP A 233 -14.83 16.15 -5.74
C ASP A 233 -13.81 17.01 -5.00
N THR A 234 -12.55 16.94 -5.42
CA THR A 234 -11.54 17.86 -4.89
C THR A 234 -11.79 19.27 -5.44
N LEU A 235 -11.44 20.30 -4.66
CA LEU A 235 -11.53 21.69 -5.13
C LEU A 235 -10.71 21.91 -6.41
N HIS A 236 -9.56 21.26 -6.53
CA HIS A 236 -8.74 21.28 -7.74
C HIS A 236 -9.51 20.75 -8.96
N GLN A 237 -10.18 19.60 -8.82
CA GLN A 237 -10.98 19.00 -9.89
C GLN A 237 -12.11 19.95 -10.35
N LEU A 238 -12.85 20.51 -9.39
CA LEU A 238 -13.92 21.46 -9.68
C LEU A 238 -13.42 22.71 -10.42
N ILE A 239 -12.29 23.28 -9.98
CA ILE A 239 -11.69 24.45 -10.64
C ILE A 239 -11.20 24.09 -12.05
N ARG A 240 -10.57 22.92 -12.22
CA ARG A 240 -10.08 22.46 -13.51
C ARG A 240 -11.21 22.32 -14.52
N ASP A 241 -12.28 21.61 -14.15
CA ASP A 241 -13.43 21.38 -15.03
C ASP A 241 -14.15 22.69 -15.36
N TYR A 242 -14.29 23.59 -14.38
CA TYR A 242 -14.85 24.93 -14.59
C TYR A 242 -14.05 25.75 -15.60
N ARG A 243 -12.71 25.75 -15.48
CA ARG A 243 -11.80 26.53 -16.33
C ARG A 243 -11.75 25.95 -17.73
N GLU A 244 -11.63 24.64 -17.85
CA GLU A 244 -11.62 23.92 -19.14
C GLU A 244 -12.92 24.17 -19.92
N ALA A 245 -14.08 24.05 -19.27
CA ALA A 245 -15.38 24.33 -19.89
C ALA A 245 -15.51 25.78 -20.41
N ARG A 246 -14.76 26.73 -19.83
CA ARG A 246 -14.74 28.13 -20.23
C ARG A 246 -13.51 28.53 -21.05
N LYS A 247 -12.65 27.57 -21.42
CA LYS A 247 -11.39 27.80 -22.14
C LYS A 247 -10.47 28.79 -21.42
N ILE A 248 -10.50 28.80 -20.09
CA ILE A 248 -9.58 29.57 -19.25
C ILE A 248 -8.33 28.71 -19.01
N LEU A 249 -7.14 29.30 -19.18
CA LEU A 249 -5.88 28.63 -18.89
C LEU A 249 -5.81 28.25 -17.40
N LEU A 250 -5.47 26.99 -17.11
CA LEU A 250 -5.46 26.46 -15.73
C LEU A 250 -4.47 27.20 -14.83
N ASN A 251 -3.34 27.65 -15.37
CA ASN A 251 -2.24 28.24 -14.62
C ASN A 251 -2.07 29.74 -14.92
N ILE A 252 -3.14 30.46 -15.23
CA ILE A 252 -3.06 31.87 -15.64
C ILE A 252 -2.44 32.78 -14.56
N GLU A 253 -2.49 32.37 -13.29
CA GLU A 253 -1.92 33.12 -12.16
C GLU A 253 -0.44 32.80 -11.86
N HIS A 254 0.14 31.78 -12.51
CA HIS A 254 1.55 31.41 -12.35
C HIS A 254 2.43 32.12 -13.37
#